data_AF-A0A661F662-F1
#
_entry.id   AF-A0A661F662-F1
#
_cell.length_a   1.000
_cell.length_b   1.000
_cell.length_c   1.000
_cell.angle_alpha   90.00
_cell.angle_beta   90.00
_cell.angle_gamma   90.00
#
_symmetry.space_group_name_H-M   'P 1'
#
loop_
_entity.id
_entity.type
_entity.pdbx_description
1 polymer ?
#
loop_
_entity_poly.entity_id
_entity_poly.type
_entity_poly.pdbx_seq_one_letter_code
_entity_poly.pdbx_strand_id
1 'polypeptide(L)'
;MNKEQLLIDSLKKKLLQKEKIIDVLMKRVEREINEKGTAYDSFQAAVVLEGKVAERTKALKTALGEIEKQKMAAEKSWLFMRNVLDNIDDFVGIIGRDRTIRFANKRPLVAAGLVLDDVFGVQFEETQWFDFPGSDKCYIRESIERAFSGEKTSKELQAQLGDSLFWIHYKTSPLFDEKGVVTDVVAEGLL
;
A
#
# COMPACT_ATOMS: atom_id res chain seq x y z
N MET A 1 -80.77 -19.47 -51.08
CA MET A 1 -79.33 -19.28 -50.79
C MET A 1 -78.55 -20.49 -51.29
N ASN A 2 -77.49 -20.26 -52.05
CA ASN A 2 -76.73 -21.30 -52.76
C ASN A 2 -75.81 -22.10 -51.79
N LYS A 3 -75.67 -23.42 -51.99
CA LYS A 3 -74.86 -24.32 -51.12
C LYS A 3 -73.40 -23.87 -50.99
N GLU A 4 -72.89 -23.21 -52.02
CA GLU A 4 -71.54 -22.65 -52.09
C GLU A 4 -71.33 -21.49 -51.11
N GLN A 5 -72.34 -20.64 -50.91
CA GLN A 5 -72.29 -19.52 -49.98
C GLN A 5 -72.24 -20.00 -48.52
N LEU A 6 -73.01 -21.06 -48.20
CA LEU A 6 -73.02 -21.70 -46.87
C LEU A 6 -71.66 -22.35 -46.53
N LEU A 7 -70.98 -22.92 -47.53
CA LEU A 7 -69.65 -23.51 -47.36
C LEU A 7 -68.59 -22.43 -47.11
N ILE A 8 -68.64 -21.33 -47.86
CA ILE A 8 -67.74 -20.18 -47.70
C ILE A 8 -67.90 -19.55 -46.31
N ASP A 9 -69.13 -19.37 -45.83
CA ASP A 9 -69.38 -18.78 -44.50
C ASP A 9 -68.91 -19.71 -43.37
N SER A 10 -69.09 -21.03 -43.53
CA SER A 10 -68.57 -22.04 -42.60
C SER A 10 -67.03 -22.02 -42.54
N LEU A 11 -66.37 -21.92 -43.70
CA LEU A 11 -64.90 -21.85 -43.78
C LEU A 11 -64.37 -20.55 -43.17
N LYS A 12 -65.00 -19.40 -43.44
CA LYS A 12 -64.64 -18.12 -42.81
C LYS A 12 -64.76 -18.18 -41.29
N LYS A 13 -65.84 -18.78 -40.78
CA LYS A 13 -66.03 -18.93 -39.33
C LYS A 13 -64.95 -19.82 -38.70
N LYS A 14 -64.57 -20.91 -39.37
CA LYS A 14 -63.46 -21.78 -38.93
C LYS A 14 -62.10 -21.07 -38.99
N LEU A 15 -61.87 -20.26 -40.02
CA LEU A 15 -60.62 -19.49 -40.18
C LEU A 15 -60.49 -18.45 -39.07
N LEU A 16 -61.56 -17.71 -38.78
CA LEU A 16 -61.62 -16.75 -37.68
C LEU A 16 -61.40 -17.42 -36.31
N GLN A 17 -61.95 -18.62 -36.12
CA GLN A 17 -61.74 -19.40 -34.90
C GLN A 17 -60.29 -19.87 -34.78
N LYS A 18 -59.65 -20.28 -35.88
CA LYS A 18 -58.23 -20.65 -35.89
C LYS A 18 -57.33 -19.45 -35.60
N GLU A 19 -57.57 -18.30 -36.19
CA GLU A 19 -56.81 -17.06 -35.92
C GLU A 19 -56.89 -16.67 -34.44
N LYS A 20 -58.09 -16.77 -33.85
CA LYS A 20 -58.29 -16.48 -32.42
C LYS A 20 -57.56 -17.47 -31.51
N ILE A 21 -57.51 -18.75 -31.89
CA ILE A 21 -56.75 -19.78 -31.15
C ILE A 21 -55.25 -19.50 -31.26
N ILE A 22 -54.75 -19.17 -32.44
CA ILE A 22 -53.34 -18.84 -32.66
C ILE A 22 -52.94 -17.61 -31.84
N ASP A 23 -53.75 -16.54 -31.83
CA ASP A 23 -53.47 -15.33 -31.05
C ASP A 23 -53.41 -15.62 -29.53
N VAL A 24 -54.35 -16.43 -29.03
CA VAL A 24 -54.35 -16.84 -27.61
C VAL A 24 -53.15 -17.71 -27.26
N LEU A 25 -52.75 -18.62 -28.15
CA LEU A 25 -51.57 -19.47 -27.95
C LEU A 25 -50.28 -18.65 -28.00
N MET A 26 -50.16 -17.70 -28.92
CA MET A 26 -49.00 -16.81 -29.02
C MET A 26 -48.86 -15.96 -27.76
N LYS A 27 -49.95 -15.33 -27.29
CA LYS A 27 -49.95 -14.58 -26.02
C LYS A 27 -49.60 -15.45 -24.81
N ARG A 28 -49.98 -16.74 -24.82
CA ARG A 28 -49.64 -17.68 -23.75
C ARG A 28 -48.17 -18.08 -23.79
N VAL A 29 -47.63 -18.35 -24.97
CA VAL A 29 -46.22 -18.69 -25.19
C VAL A 29 -45.33 -17.49 -24.82
N GLU A 30 -45.68 -16.28 -25.22
CA GLU A 30 -44.95 -15.05 -24.83
C GLU A 30 -44.97 -14.82 -23.32
N ARG A 31 -46.09 -15.11 -22.64
CA ARG A 31 -46.20 -14.95 -21.18
C ARG A 31 -45.39 -16.00 -20.41
N GLU A 32 -45.39 -17.25 -20.85
CA GLU A 32 -44.53 -18.30 -20.28
C GLU A 32 -43.04 -18.06 -20.58
N ILE A 33 -42.72 -17.52 -21.76
CA ILE A 33 -41.35 -17.12 -22.12
C ILE A 33 -40.90 -15.90 -21.32
N ASN A 34 -41.77 -14.95 -20.96
CA ASN A 34 -41.39 -13.81 -20.12
C ASN A 34 -41.12 -14.22 -18.66
N GLU A 35 -41.92 -15.12 -18.08
CA GLU A 35 -41.67 -15.67 -16.73
C GLU A 35 -40.45 -16.61 -16.71
N LYS A 36 -40.25 -17.44 -17.73
CA LYS A 36 -39.03 -18.25 -17.87
C LYS A 36 -37.81 -17.44 -18.29
N GLY A 37 -38.00 -16.36 -19.05
CA GLY A 37 -36.95 -15.45 -19.52
C GLY A 37 -36.36 -14.69 -18.34
N THR A 38 -37.20 -14.14 -17.45
CA THR A 38 -36.72 -13.52 -16.20
C THR A 38 -35.96 -14.50 -15.29
N ALA A 39 -36.40 -15.76 -15.18
CA ALA A 39 -35.68 -16.79 -14.42
C ALA A 39 -34.39 -17.27 -15.12
N TYR A 40 -34.41 -17.43 -16.45
CA TYR A 40 -33.27 -17.85 -17.26
C TYR A 40 -32.19 -16.76 -17.32
N ASP A 41 -32.59 -15.49 -17.49
CA ASP A 41 -31.69 -14.33 -17.44
C ASP A 41 -31.03 -14.21 -16.06
N SER A 42 -31.80 -14.44 -14.99
CA SER A 42 -31.26 -14.46 -13.62
C SER A 42 -30.25 -15.60 -13.41
N PHE A 43 -30.54 -16.79 -13.94
CA PHE A 43 -29.62 -17.93 -13.89
C PHE A 43 -28.35 -17.68 -14.72
N GLN A 44 -28.49 -17.16 -15.94
CA GLN A 44 -27.34 -16.80 -16.77
C GLN A 44 -26.47 -15.72 -16.09
N ALA A 45 -27.10 -14.71 -15.48
CA ALA A 45 -26.40 -13.69 -14.72
C ALA A 45 -25.65 -14.30 -13.52
N ALA A 46 -26.26 -15.26 -12.80
CA ALA A 46 -25.63 -15.96 -11.69
C ALA A 46 -24.42 -16.78 -12.13
N VAL A 47 -24.52 -17.57 -13.21
CA VAL A 47 -23.41 -18.37 -13.75
C VAL A 47 -22.25 -17.48 -14.22
N VAL A 48 -22.56 -16.37 -14.90
CA VAL A 48 -21.54 -15.38 -15.31
C VAL A 48 -20.88 -14.74 -14.09
N LEU A 49 -21.65 -14.43 -13.05
CA LEU A 49 -21.12 -13.84 -11.82
C LEU A 49 -20.21 -14.82 -11.07
N GLU A 50 -20.60 -16.09 -10.93
CA GLU A 50 -19.77 -17.12 -10.32
C GLU A 50 -18.46 -17.30 -11.07
N GLY A 51 -18.48 -17.32 -12.41
CA GLY A 51 -17.29 -17.32 -13.24
C GLY A 51 -16.37 -16.12 -12.96
N LYS A 52 -16.96 -14.91 -12.89
CA LYS A 52 -16.23 -13.67 -12.56
C LYS A 52 -15.67 -13.71 -11.14
N VAL A 53 -16.40 -14.25 -10.17
CA VAL A 53 -15.94 -14.38 -8.78
C VAL A 53 -14.77 -15.36 -8.69
N ALA A 54 -14.86 -16.51 -9.38
CA ALA A 54 -13.78 -17.48 -9.44
C ALA A 54 -12.52 -16.90 -10.09
N GLU A 55 -12.68 -16.18 -11.21
CA GLU A 55 -11.59 -15.51 -11.90
C GLU A 55 -10.93 -14.43 -11.04
N ARG A 56 -11.72 -13.54 -10.43
CA ARG A 56 -11.21 -12.51 -9.51
C ARG A 56 -10.54 -13.11 -8.28
N THR A 57 -11.09 -14.17 -7.71
CA THR A 57 -10.49 -14.87 -6.56
C THR A 57 -9.13 -15.47 -6.93
N LYS A 58 -9.02 -16.07 -8.12
CA LYS A 58 -7.76 -16.58 -8.64
C LYS A 58 -6.75 -15.45 -8.86
N ALA A 59 -7.16 -14.35 -9.48
CA ALA A 59 -6.30 -13.18 -9.69
C ALA A 59 -5.82 -12.59 -8.35
N LEU A 60 -6.71 -12.45 -7.36
CA LEU A 60 -6.38 -11.95 -6.03
C LEU A 60 -5.37 -12.86 -5.32
N LYS A 61 -5.56 -14.19 -5.38
CA LYS A 61 -4.62 -15.14 -4.79
C LYS A 61 -3.22 -15.04 -5.41
N THR A 62 -3.15 -14.88 -6.73
CA THR A 62 -1.88 -14.65 -7.43
C THR A 62 -1.23 -13.34 -7.00
N ALA A 63 -1.99 -12.24 -6.94
CA ALA A 63 -1.48 -10.94 -6.51
C ALA A 63 -0.98 -10.96 -5.06
N LEU A 64 -1.70 -11.61 -4.14
CA LEU A 64 -1.27 -11.82 -2.75
C LEU A 64 0.05 -12.60 -2.69
N GLY A 65 0.20 -13.66 -3.48
CA GLY A 65 1.44 -14.42 -3.55
C GLY A 65 2.63 -13.60 -4.06
N GLU A 66 2.40 -12.67 -4.97
CA GLU A 66 3.44 -11.77 -5.49
C GLU A 66 3.83 -10.70 -4.46
N ILE A 67 2.85 -10.09 -3.80
CA ILE A 67 3.09 -9.12 -2.71
C ILE A 67 3.90 -9.76 -1.59
N GLU A 68 3.58 -11.00 -1.19
CA GLU A 68 4.30 -11.69 -0.13
C GLU A 68 5.77 -11.94 -0.51
N LYS A 69 6.05 -12.33 -1.76
CA LYS A 69 7.42 -12.49 -2.26
C LYS A 69 8.19 -11.17 -2.26
N GLN A 70 7.55 -10.09 -2.70
CA GLN A 70 8.17 -8.76 -2.70
C GLN A 70 8.47 -8.29 -1.29
N LYS A 71 7.55 -8.50 -0.35
CA LYS A 71 7.73 -8.21 1.07
C LYS A 71 8.91 -8.98 1.66
N MET A 72 8.98 -10.29 1.44
CA MET A 72 10.10 -11.12 1.92
C MET A 72 11.45 -10.67 1.34
N ALA A 73 11.49 -10.32 0.05
CA ALA A 73 12.71 -9.81 -0.57
C ALA A 73 13.14 -8.47 0.03
N ALA A 74 12.19 -7.55 0.27
CA ALA A 74 12.46 -6.27 0.91
C ALA A 74 12.95 -6.43 2.36
N GLU A 75 12.31 -7.31 3.15
CA GLU A 75 12.73 -7.63 4.53
C GLU A 75 14.15 -8.20 4.57
N LYS A 76 14.50 -9.09 3.64
CA LYS A 76 15.84 -9.67 3.55
C LYS A 76 16.89 -8.62 3.22
N SER A 77 16.60 -7.73 2.27
CA SER A 77 17.50 -6.62 1.92
C SER A 77 17.67 -5.63 3.07
N TRP A 78 16.57 -5.30 3.76
CA TRP A 78 16.60 -4.45 4.96
C TRP A 78 17.46 -5.04 6.07
N LEU A 79 17.29 -6.33 6.36
CA LEU A 79 18.09 -7.03 7.37
C LEU A 79 19.58 -7.06 7.02
N PHE A 80 19.91 -7.31 5.76
CA PHE A 80 21.30 -7.26 5.30
C PHE A 80 21.90 -5.87 5.51
N MET A 81 21.21 -4.81 5.08
CA MET A 81 21.68 -3.43 5.27
C MET A 81 21.85 -3.08 6.75
N ARG A 82 20.87 -3.42 7.60
CA ARG A 82 20.96 -3.23 9.04
C ARG A 82 22.17 -3.93 9.63
N ASN A 83 22.40 -5.19 9.26
CA ASN A 83 23.56 -5.95 9.71
C ASN A 83 24.88 -5.30 9.26
N VAL A 84 24.96 -4.77 8.04
CA VAL A 84 26.16 -4.05 7.58
C VAL A 84 26.41 -2.83 8.45
N LEU A 85 25.39 -1.99 8.68
CA LEU A 85 25.51 -0.76 9.49
C LEU A 85 25.81 -1.07 10.97
N ASP A 86 25.28 -2.16 11.51
CA ASP A 86 25.53 -2.61 12.88
C ASP A 86 26.97 -3.12 13.09
N ASN A 87 27.72 -3.41 12.02
CA ASN A 87 29.12 -3.85 12.07
C ASN A 87 30.13 -2.72 11.74
N ILE A 88 29.67 -1.48 11.53
CA ILE A 88 30.53 -0.32 11.38
C ILE A 88 30.80 0.31 12.75
N ASP A 89 32.03 0.75 12.99
CA ASP A 89 32.46 1.33 14.28
C ASP A 89 31.92 2.75 14.53
N ASP A 90 31.50 3.43 13.48
CA ASP A 90 30.92 4.78 13.52
C ASP A 90 29.47 4.77 14.03
N PHE A 91 29.05 5.89 14.58
CA PHE A 91 27.64 6.11 14.91
C PHE A 91 26.88 6.53 13.66
N VAL A 92 25.80 5.83 13.32
CA VAL A 92 25.00 6.12 12.12
C VAL A 92 23.52 6.18 12.49
N GLY A 93 22.87 7.29 12.13
CA GLY A 93 21.44 7.49 12.24
C GLY A 93 20.82 7.96 10.93
N ILE A 94 19.56 7.56 10.68
CA ILE A 94 18.74 8.10 9.60
C ILE A 94 17.59 8.89 10.20
N ILE A 95 17.44 10.13 9.75
CA ILE A 95 16.50 11.10 10.28
C ILE A 95 15.49 11.45 9.17
N GLY A 96 14.20 11.34 9.50
CA GLY A 96 13.10 11.67 8.60
C GLY A 96 12.89 13.18 8.45
N ARG A 97 12.05 13.58 7.48
CA ARG A 97 11.69 14.98 7.22
C ARG A 97 11.01 15.67 8.42
N ASP A 98 10.40 14.89 9.28
CA ASP A 98 9.81 15.32 10.56
C ASP A 98 10.85 15.45 11.69
N ARG A 99 12.15 15.31 11.37
CA ARG A 99 13.30 15.31 12.28
C ARG A 99 13.31 14.16 13.29
N THR A 100 12.48 13.14 13.06
CA THR A 100 12.44 11.97 13.92
C THR A 100 13.42 10.90 13.46
N ILE A 101 13.93 10.11 14.40
CA ILE A 101 14.79 8.97 14.07
C ILE A 101 13.99 7.87 13.41
N ARG A 102 14.45 7.43 12.25
CA ARG A 102 13.94 6.27 11.52
C ARG A 102 14.83 5.05 11.66
N PHE A 103 16.11 5.27 11.93
CA PHE A 103 17.08 4.21 12.13
C PHE A 103 18.25 4.73 12.95
N ALA A 104 18.81 3.87 13.79
CA ALA A 104 20.13 4.04 14.38
C ALA A 104 20.82 2.67 14.38
N ASN A 105 22.10 2.64 14.02
CA ASN A 105 22.88 1.41 14.13
C ASN A 105 23.14 1.07 15.61
N LYS A 106 23.56 -0.16 15.86
CA LYS A 106 23.76 -0.69 17.21
C LYS A 106 24.79 0.08 18.03
N ARG A 107 25.79 0.70 17.39
CA ARG A 107 26.96 1.31 18.06
C ARG A 107 26.60 2.43 19.06
N PRO A 108 25.91 3.52 18.67
CA PRO A 108 25.54 4.60 19.59
C PRO A 108 24.48 4.16 20.60
N LEU A 109 23.64 3.19 20.26
CA LEU A 109 22.65 2.61 21.17
C LEU A 109 23.34 1.88 22.32
N VAL A 110 24.25 0.96 22.01
CA VAL A 110 25.00 0.21 23.05
C VAL A 110 25.88 1.15 23.87
N ALA A 111 26.54 2.12 23.25
CA ALA A 111 27.38 3.09 23.96
C ALA A 111 26.56 3.96 24.94
N ALA A 112 25.28 4.22 24.63
CA ALA A 112 24.38 4.98 25.48
C ALA A 112 23.52 4.13 26.42
N GLY A 113 23.61 2.79 26.35
CA GLY A 113 22.75 1.89 27.12
C GLY A 113 21.29 1.85 26.65
N LEU A 114 21.03 2.18 25.39
CA LEU A 114 19.71 2.30 24.77
C LEU A 114 19.35 1.11 23.88
N VAL A 115 18.06 0.95 23.59
CA VAL A 115 17.56 0.15 22.47
C VAL A 115 16.93 1.06 21.41
N LEU A 116 16.78 0.54 20.17
CA LEU A 116 16.24 1.34 19.06
C LEU A 116 14.85 1.90 19.37
N ASP A 117 14.02 1.15 20.08
CA ASP A 117 12.66 1.52 20.45
C ASP A 117 12.62 2.76 21.38
N ASP A 118 13.70 3.04 22.12
CA ASP A 118 13.78 4.22 22.99
C ASP A 118 13.96 5.52 22.19
N VAL A 119 14.51 5.42 20.99
CA VAL A 119 14.88 6.59 20.16
C VAL A 119 14.05 6.69 18.87
N PHE A 120 13.44 5.61 18.42
CA PHE A 120 12.65 5.59 17.19
C PHE A 120 11.45 6.54 17.29
N GLY A 121 11.27 7.39 16.28
CA GLY A 121 10.20 8.39 16.27
C GLY A 121 10.41 9.59 17.20
N VAL A 122 11.49 9.60 17.99
CA VAL A 122 11.87 10.74 18.83
C VAL A 122 12.58 11.79 17.95
N GLN A 123 12.35 13.08 18.22
CA GLN A 123 13.11 14.15 17.56
C GLN A 123 14.60 13.98 17.87
N PHE A 124 15.43 13.99 16.84
CA PHE A 124 16.84 13.64 16.98
C PHE A 124 17.58 14.49 18.02
N GLU A 125 17.29 15.80 18.07
CA GLU A 125 17.88 16.71 19.04
C GLU A 125 17.36 16.54 20.48
N GLU A 126 16.24 15.83 20.67
CA GLU A 126 15.64 15.55 21.98
C GLU A 126 15.98 14.16 22.51
N THR A 127 16.88 13.44 21.84
CA THR A 127 17.35 12.13 22.31
C THR A 127 18.30 12.25 23.50
N GLN A 128 18.44 11.14 24.24
CA GLN A 128 19.35 11.04 25.39
C GLN A 128 20.81 11.41 25.04
N TRP A 129 21.25 11.22 23.79
CA TRP A 129 22.59 11.63 23.37
C TRP A 129 22.83 13.13 23.51
N PHE A 130 21.78 13.95 23.51
CA PHE A 130 21.85 15.40 23.59
C PHE A 130 21.01 15.98 24.73
N ASP A 131 20.53 15.15 25.66
CA ASP A 131 19.73 15.60 26.80
C ASP A 131 20.58 15.99 28.01
N PHE A 132 21.43 17.00 27.81
CA PHE A 132 22.28 17.54 28.87
C PHE A 132 22.44 19.06 28.76
N PRO A 133 22.72 19.77 29.87
CA PRO A 133 22.90 21.21 29.84
C PRO A 133 24.06 21.63 28.92
N GLY A 134 23.80 22.53 27.97
CA GLY A 134 24.80 23.02 27.03
C GLY A 134 24.96 22.19 25.75
N SER A 135 24.13 21.16 25.56
CA SER A 135 24.05 20.42 24.29
C SER A 135 23.75 21.34 23.10
N ASP A 136 24.36 21.06 21.95
CA ASP A 136 24.26 21.84 20.71
C ASP A 136 22.93 21.64 19.94
N LYS A 137 21.78 21.49 20.62
CA LYS A 137 20.47 21.18 20.00
C LYS A 137 20.08 22.12 18.86
N CYS A 138 20.40 23.41 18.99
CA CYS A 138 20.13 24.40 17.94
C CYS A 138 20.92 24.10 16.66
N TYR A 139 22.22 23.82 16.78
CA TYR A 139 23.07 23.45 15.65
C TYR A 139 22.62 22.12 15.05
N ILE A 140 22.26 21.13 15.87
CA ILE A 140 21.77 19.84 15.40
C ILE A 140 20.51 20.02 14.53
N ARG A 141 19.55 20.81 14.99
CA ARG A 141 18.34 21.13 14.20
C ARG A 141 18.68 21.81 12.87
N GLU A 142 19.51 22.85 12.91
CA GLU A 142 19.93 23.57 11.71
C GLU A 142 20.67 22.65 10.72
N SER A 143 21.53 21.76 11.24
CA SER A 143 22.30 20.80 10.43
C SER A 143 21.41 19.83 9.65
N ILE A 144 20.26 19.43 10.22
CA ILE A 144 19.26 18.58 9.59
C ILE A 144 18.51 19.36 8.51
N GLU A 145 18.09 20.59 8.82
CA GLU A 145 17.38 21.46 7.87
C GLU A 145 18.23 21.81 6.65
N ARG A 146 19.52 22.08 6.86
CA ARG A 146 20.50 22.29 5.78
C ARG A 146 20.72 21.03 4.96
N ALA A 147 20.80 19.86 5.60
CA ALA A 147 20.87 18.59 4.88
C ALA A 147 19.64 18.34 4.01
N PHE A 148 18.45 18.69 4.48
CA PHE A 148 17.24 18.64 3.65
C PHE A 148 17.21 19.65 2.49
N SER A 149 18.08 20.65 2.52
CA SER A 149 18.34 21.58 1.42
C SER A 149 19.47 21.09 0.48
N GLY A 150 20.03 19.91 0.74
CA GLY A 150 21.08 19.27 -0.05
C GLY A 150 22.51 19.58 0.42
N GLU A 151 22.69 20.27 1.55
CA GLU A 151 24.01 20.63 2.07
C GLU A 151 24.57 19.58 3.02
N LYS A 152 25.89 19.38 3.00
CA LYS A 152 26.58 18.60 4.03
C LYS A 152 27.06 19.51 5.14
N THR A 153 26.95 19.07 6.38
CA THR A 153 27.48 19.82 7.53
C THR A 153 28.37 18.93 8.40
N SER A 154 29.24 19.57 9.17
CA SER A 154 30.16 18.90 10.07
C SER A 154 30.57 19.85 11.19
N LYS A 155 30.64 19.34 12.42
CA LYS A 155 31.09 20.06 13.61
C LYS A 155 31.52 19.06 14.70
N GLU A 156 32.54 19.43 15.46
CA GLU A 156 32.82 18.75 16.73
C GLU A 156 31.84 19.24 17.80
N LEU A 157 31.14 18.31 18.43
CA LEU A 157 30.20 18.60 19.53
C LEU A 157 30.23 17.48 20.56
N GLN A 158 29.62 17.72 21.73
CA GLN A 158 29.52 16.70 22.77
C GLN A 158 28.25 15.86 22.60
N ALA A 159 28.38 14.56 22.83
CA ALA A 159 27.27 13.62 22.93
C ALA A 159 27.40 12.80 24.22
N GLN A 160 26.27 12.49 24.83
CA GLN A 160 26.20 11.66 26.02
C GLN A 160 26.15 10.17 25.65
N LEU A 161 27.14 9.42 26.12
CA LEU A 161 27.21 7.96 25.99
C LEU A 161 27.25 7.37 27.40
N GLY A 162 26.12 6.83 27.85
CA GLY A 162 25.91 6.39 29.22
C GLY A 162 25.93 7.58 30.16
N ASP A 163 26.78 7.52 31.19
CA ASP A 163 26.89 8.57 32.19
C ASP A 163 28.00 9.61 31.88
N SER A 164 28.55 9.60 30.66
CA SER A 164 29.70 10.43 30.29
C SER A 164 29.50 11.16 28.97
N LEU A 165 30.10 12.35 28.88
CA LEU A 165 30.11 13.18 27.67
C LEU A 165 31.39 12.91 26.86
N PHE A 166 31.22 12.66 25.58
CA PHE A 166 32.31 12.46 24.63
C PHE A 166 32.25 13.51 23.53
N TRP A 167 33.41 13.99 23.10
CA TRP A 167 33.49 14.75 21.86
C TRP A 167 33.33 13.81 20.69
N ILE A 168 32.43 14.15 19.77
CA ILE A 168 32.25 13.46 18.52
C ILE A 168 32.42 14.45 17.38
N HIS A 169 33.03 13.97 16.31
CA HIS A 169 32.99 14.63 15.02
C HIS A 169 31.65 14.29 14.34
N TYR A 170 30.66 15.15 14.56
CA TYR A 170 29.30 14.98 14.06
C TYR A 170 29.17 15.52 12.63
N LYS A 171 28.52 14.76 11.75
CA LYS A 171 28.26 15.13 10.36
C LYS A 171 26.80 14.88 9.99
N THR A 172 26.25 15.71 9.11
CA THR A 172 24.98 15.43 8.42
C THR A 172 25.16 15.46 6.92
N SER A 173 24.53 14.51 6.24
CA SER A 173 24.50 14.42 4.78
C SER A 173 23.08 14.16 4.26
N PRO A 174 22.67 14.74 3.12
CA PRO A 174 21.43 14.38 2.46
C PRO A 174 21.45 12.94 1.94
N LEU A 175 20.33 12.23 2.13
CA LEU A 175 20.05 10.97 1.45
C LEU A 175 19.11 11.24 0.27
N PHE A 176 19.55 10.91 -0.95
CA PHE A 176 18.80 11.15 -2.18
C PHE A 176 18.08 9.88 -2.65
N ASP A 177 16.87 10.05 -3.19
CA ASP A 177 16.23 9.01 -3.99
C ASP A 177 16.80 8.96 -5.42
N GLU A 178 16.30 8.00 -6.21
CA GLU A 178 16.66 7.84 -7.63
C GLU A 178 16.33 9.06 -8.50
N LYS A 179 15.48 9.97 -8.03
CA LYS A 179 15.09 11.21 -8.74
C LYS A 179 15.92 12.42 -8.30
N GLY A 180 16.87 12.24 -7.37
CA GLY A 180 17.70 13.31 -6.83
C GLY A 180 17.00 14.18 -5.78
N VAL A 181 15.87 13.71 -5.22
CA VAL A 181 15.16 14.40 -4.13
C VAL A 181 15.69 13.91 -2.79
N VAL A 182 15.95 14.84 -1.86
CA VAL A 182 16.37 14.48 -0.49
C VAL A 182 15.19 13.88 0.27
N THR A 183 15.24 12.58 0.58
CA THR A 183 14.19 11.88 1.33
C THR A 183 14.40 11.94 2.82
N ASP A 184 15.65 11.76 3.25
CA ASP A 184 16.07 11.63 4.65
C ASP A 184 17.46 12.26 4.83
N VAL A 185 17.91 12.33 6.08
CA VAL A 185 19.24 12.81 6.44
C VAL A 185 20.01 11.68 7.12
N VAL A 186 21.26 11.49 6.71
CA VAL A 186 22.22 10.63 7.41
C VAL A 186 22.96 11.48 8.43
N ALA A 187 22.90 11.08 9.70
CA ALA A 187 23.71 11.63 10.77
C ALA A 187 24.82 10.64 11.13
N GLU A 188 26.06 11.10 11.12
CA GLU A 188 27.24 10.31 11.45
C GLU A 188 27.94 10.92 12.66
N GLY A 189 28.45 10.08 13.56
CA GLY A 189 29.27 10.49 14.69
C GLY A 189 30.52 9.61 14.78
N LEU A 190 31.69 10.25 14.79
CA LEU A 190 32.97 9.59 14.99
C LEU A 190 33.56 10.06 16.32
N LEU A 191 34.02 9.12 17.15
CA LEU A 191 34.73 9.41 18.40
C LEU A 191 36.17 9.87 18.16
#